data_AF-A0A7Z8VKQ0-F1
#
_entry.id   AF-A0A7Z8VKQ0-F1
#
_cell.length_a   1.000
_cell.length_b   1.000
_cell.length_c   1.000
_cell.angle_alpha   90.00
_cell.angle_beta   90.00
_cell.angle_gamma   90.00
#
_symmetry.space_group_name_H-M   'P 1'
#
loop_
_entity.id
_entity.type
_entity.pdbx_description
1 polymer ?
#
loop_
_entity_poly.entity_id
_entity_poly.type
_entity_poly.pdbx_seq_one_letter_code
_entity_poly.pdbx_strand_id
1 'polypeptide(L)'
;MKTKLLIAGALVAFMTGCSTFEKAPIVVEKEAVYNETLNPRQKEYPNHLGFNDLHIQAIRHMRPDSHDINDPKLQIIVHHHCKAYDDGTFICLMFHSGMKDQDKPIGFEYIITTAQYNSLPEEEKHYWHYHLVEVPRAHATFPDLTAEEAAKILPAVNETYGKVVYFKNMDDEFPLGEPYIMIVQDMPEQD
;
A
#
# COMPACT_ATOMS: atom_id res chain seq x y z
N MET A 1 -30.40 16.83 74.15
CA MET A 1 -30.42 17.30 72.74
C MET A 1 -28.99 17.33 72.23
N LYS A 2 -28.82 17.01 70.94
CA LYS A 2 -27.59 16.51 70.30
C LYS A 2 -26.57 17.63 70.06
N THR A 3 -25.31 17.41 70.44
CA THR A 3 -24.17 18.14 69.85
C THR A 3 -23.01 17.15 69.69
N LYS A 4 -22.77 16.75 68.44
CA LYS A 4 -21.63 15.92 68.03
C LYS A 4 -20.41 16.84 67.88
N LEU A 5 -19.30 16.52 68.52
CA LEU A 5 -17.98 17.06 68.19
C LEU A 5 -17.17 15.92 67.59
N LEU A 6 -17.02 15.93 66.26
CA LEU A 6 -16.23 14.96 65.51
C LEU A 6 -14.82 15.54 65.32
N ILE A 7 -13.85 14.88 65.95
CA ILE A 7 -12.41 15.12 65.77
C ILE A 7 -12.03 14.54 64.41
N ALA A 8 -11.62 15.40 63.47
CA ALA A 8 -11.05 14.96 62.20
C ALA A 8 -9.58 14.58 62.41
N GLY A 9 -9.31 13.29 62.62
CA GLY A 9 -7.97 12.72 62.51
C GLY A 9 -7.67 12.43 61.04
N ALA A 10 -6.61 13.03 60.49
CA ALA A 10 -6.13 12.74 59.14
C ALA A 10 -5.54 11.32 59.10
N LEU A 11 -6.25 10.37 58.47
CA LEU A 11 -5.70 9.09 58.04
C LEU A 11 -5.03 9.27 56.67
N VAL A 12 -3.71 9.18 56.64
CA VAL A 12 -2.96 9.02 55.39
C VAL A 12 -3.01 7.54 55.01
N ALA A 13 -3.84 7.19 54.03
CA ALA A 13 -3.87 5.85 53.46
C ALA A 13 -2.74 5.70 52.43
N PHE A 14 -1.70 4.93 52.77
CA PHE A 14 -0.75 4.42 51.78
C PHE A 14 -1.45 3.35 50.95
N MET A 15 -1.87 3.69 49.72
CA MET A 15 -2.29 2.69 48.75
C MET A 15 -1.03 2.07 48.11
N THR A 16 -0.65 0.88 48.56
CA THR A 16 0.27 0.01 47.82
C THR A 16 -0.45 -0.52 46.59
N GLY A 17 -0.25 0.15 45.45
CA GLY A 17 -0.65 -0.36 44.14
C GLY A 17 0.25 -1.51 43.72
N CYS A 18 -0.30 -2.72 43.62
CA CYS A 18 0.34 -3.82 42.90
C CYS A 18 0.31 -3.49 41.39
N SER A 19 1.40 -2.94 40.87
CA SER A 19 1.62 -2.89 39.43
C SER A 19 2.13 -4.26 38.98
N THR A 20 1.25 -5.10 38.45
CA THR A 20 1.67 -6.24 37.63
C THR A 20 2.23 -5.68 36.33
N PHE A 21 3.56 -5.63 36.22
CA PHE A 21 4.23 -5.42 34.94
C PHE A 21 4.02 -6.67 34.10
N GLU A 22 3.03 -6.65 33.20
CA GLU A 22 3.03 -7.58 32.06
C GLU A 22 4.29 -7.28 31.24
N LYS A 23 5.21 -8.26 31.16
CA LYS A 23 6.35 -8.18 30.25
C LYS A 23 5.79 -7.98 28.84
N ALA A 24 6.13 -6.86 28.21
CA ALA A 24 5.92 -6.68 26.79
C ALA A 24 6.46 -7.93 26.05
N PRO A 25 5.73 -8.49 25.07
CA PRO A 25 6.21 -9.64 24.32
C PRO A 25 7.55 -9.28 23.70
N ILE A 26 8.55 -10.14 23.91
CA ILE A 26 9.83 -10.05 23.22
C ILE A 26 9.52 -10.34 21.76
N VAL A 27 9.37 -9.29 20.96
CA VAL A 27 9.37 -9.42 19.50
C VAL A 27 10.77 -9.86 19.15
N VAL A 28 10.93 -11.15 18.84
CA VAL A 28 12.15 -11.62 18.21
C VAL A 28 12.14 -10.99 16.83
N GLU A 29 12.93 -9.93 16.68
CA GLU A 29 13.12 -9.25 15.40
C GLU A 29 13.69 -10.31 14.44
N LYS A 30 12.86 -10.74 13.50
CA LYS A 30 13.28 -11.65 12.45
C LYS A 30 14.33 -10.88 11.64
N GLU A 31 15.47 -11.51 11.39
CA GLU A 31 16.53 -10.91 10.59
C GLU A 31 15.94 -10.38 9.29
N ALA A 32 16.17 -9.09 8.99
CA ALA A 32 15.62 -8.45 7.80
C ALA A 32 16.13 -9.18 6.56
N VAL A 33 15.23 -9.82 5.82
CA VAL A 33 15.60 -10.59 4.62
C VAL A 33 15.48 -9.65 3.44
N TYR A 34 16.49 -8.79 3.28
CA TYR A 34 16.56 -7.92 2.11
C TYR A 34 16.61 -8.75 0.83
N ASN A 35 15.58 -8.63 -0.01
CA ASN A 35 15.50 -9.30 -1.30
C ASN A 35 15.98 -8.35 -2.40
N GLU A 36 17.27 -8.45 -2.73
CA GLU A 36 17.93 -7.68 -3.81
C GLU A 36 17.25 -7.82 -5.18
N THR A 37 16.49 -8.90 -5.40
CA THR A 37 15.75 -9.10 -6.66
C THR A 37 14.52 -8.21 -6.74
N LEU A 38 13.83 -8.00 -5.61
CA LEU A 38 12.62 -7.18 -5.55
C LEU A 38 12.96 -5.70 -5.40
N ASN A 39 14.10 -5.39 -4.78
CA ASN A 39 14.49 -4.03 -4.43
C ASN A 39 15.96 -3.73 -4.82
N PRO A 40 16.33 -3.73 -6.11
CA PRO A 40 17.74 -3.68 -6.54
C PRO A 40 18.50 -2.39 -6.15
N ARG A 41 17.81 -1.34 -5.70
CA ARG A 41 18.41 -0.03 -5.37
C ARG A 41 18.08 0.51 -3.98
N GLN A 42 17.47 -0.30 -3.11
CA GLN A 42 17.10 0.15 -1.77
C GLN A 42 18.36 0.44 -0.95
N LYS A 43 18.44 1.67 -0.45
CA LYS A 43 19.44 2.07 0.53
C LYS A 43 18.73 2.38 1.83
N GLU A 44 18.95 1.54 2.83
CA GLU A 44 18.55 1.82 4.19
C GLU A 44 19.39 2.99 4.72
N TYR A 45 18.75 4.14 4.93
CA TYR A 45 19.35 5.25 5.66
C TYR A 45 18.76 5.27 7.07
N PRO A 46 19.59 5.42 8.13
CA PRO A 46 19.07 5.60 9.47
C PRO A 46 18.02 6.72 9.49
N ASN A 47 16.80 6.39 9.89
CA ASN A 47 15.66 7.31 10.00
C ASN A 47 15.06 7.85 8.69
N HIS A 48 15.29 7.23 7.52
CA HIS A 48 14.61 7.64 6.28
C HIS A 48 13.77 6.49 5.72
N LEU A 49 12.48 6.75 5.49
CA LEU A 49 11.59 5.81 4.82
C LEU A 49 11.75 5.98 3.30
N GLY A 50 12.32 4.99 2.63
CA GLY A 50 12.36 4.95 1.16
C GLY A 50 11.02 4.48 0.58
N PHE A 51 10.44 5.25 -0.34
CA PHE A 51 9.25 4.87 -1.12
C PHE A 51 9.55 4.75 -2.63
N ASN A 52 10.83 4.70 -3.02
CA ASN A 52 11.28 4.79 -4.41
C ASN A 52 12.19 3.61 -4.80
N ASP A 53 11.88 2.40 -4.33
CA ASP A 53 12.71 1.23 -4.63
C ASP A 53 12.39 0.65 -6.02
N LEU A 54 11.13 0.80 -6.44
CA LEU A 54 10.61 0.34 -7.73
C LEU A 54 9.60 1.32 -8.29
N HIS A 55 9.87 1.87 -9.48
CA HIS A 55 8.93 2.72 -10.22
C HIS A 55 8.30 1.91 -11.36
N ILE A 56 6.96 1.84 -11.36
CA ILE A 56 6.16 1.21 -12.42
C ILE A 56 5.27 2.27 -13.07
N GLN A 57 5.23 2.30 -14.39
CA GLN A 57 4.25 3.07 -15.16
C GLN A 57 3.26 2.13 -15.81
N ALA A 58 1.98 2.35 -15.61
CA ALA A 58 0.92 1.54 -16.19
C ALA A 58 -0.22 2.44 -16.70
N ILE A 59 -0.73 2.18 -17.90
CA ILE A 59 -2.01 2.74 -18.35
C ILE A 59 -3.15 1.87 -17.82
N ARG A 60 -4.41 2.25 -18.09
CA ARG A 60 -5.59 1.53 -17.59
C ARG A 60 -5.63 1.38 -16.05
N HIS A 61 -5.03 2.32 -15.35
CA HIS A 61 -5.10 2.41 -13.88
C HIS A 61 -5.89 3.66 -13.47
N MET A 62 -6.89 4.04 -14.24
CA MET A 62 -7.78 5.16 -13.92
C MET A 62 -9.21 4.74 -14.19
N ARG A 63 -10.14 5.19 -13.33
CA ARG A 63 -11.54 4.83 -13.47
C ARG A 63 -12.05 5.56 -14.72
N PRO A 64 -12.51 4.85 -15.77
CA PRO A 64 -13.06 5.51 -16.94
C PRO A 64 -14.40 6.16 -16.60
N ASP A 65 -14.77 7.21 -17.33
CA ASP A 65 -16.05 7.89 -17.16
C ASP A 65 -17.20 7.13 -17.86
N SER A 66 -16.84 6.24 -18.79
CA SER A 66 -17.75 5.38 -19.55
C SER A 66 -17.21 3.96 -19.70
N HIS A 67 -18.00 3.05 -20.26
CA HIS A 67 -17.53 1.71 -20.65
C HIS A 67 -17.00 1.66 -22.10
N ASP A 68 -16.61 2.81 -22.67
CA ASP A 68 -15.99 2.89 -23.99
C ASP A 68 -14.51 2.47 -23.89
N ILE A 69 -14.05 1.61 -24.80
CA ILE A 69 -12.64 1.19 -24.89
C ILE A 69 -11.69 2.36 -25.18
N ASN A 70 -12.19 3.45 -25.75
CA ASN A 70 -11.45 4.65 -26.10
C ASN A 70 -11.58 5.78 -25.06
N ASP A 71 -12.14 5.49 -23.89
CA ASP A 71 -12.20 6.47 -22.81
C ASP A 71 -10.78 7.02 -22.53
N PRO A 72 -10.57 8.36 -22.56
CA PRO A 72 -9.24 8.94 -22.47
C PRO A 72 -8.55 8.61 -21.14
N LYS A 73 -9.30 8.34 -20.06
CA LYS A 73 -8.72 7.95 -18.77
C LYS A 73 -7.99 6.61 -18.84
N LEU A 74 -8.37 5.72 -19.76
CA LEU A 74 -7.68 4.45 -19.98
C LEU A 74 -6.26 4.62 -20.52
N GLN A 75 -5.94 5.77 -21.11
CA GLN A 75 -4.61 6.08 -21.67
C GLN A 75 -3.73 6.91 -20.73
N ILE A 76 -4.22 7.24 -19.54
CA ILE A 76 -3.44 8.00 -18.56
C ILE A 76 -2.44 7.06 -17.90
N ILE A 77 -1.17 7.47 -17.92
CA ILE A 77 -0.11 6.77 -17.21
C ILE A 77 -0.27 7.05 -15.73
N VAL A 78 -0.38 5.98 -14.95
CA VAL A 78 -0.31 6.03 -13.49
C VAL A 78 1.06 5.51 -13.05
N HIS A 79 1.72 6.33 -12.26
CA HIS A 79 3.03 6.09 -11.69
C HIS A 79 2.87 5.44 -10.33
N HIS A 80 3.42 4.24 -10.17
CA HIS A 80 3.45 3.47 -8.94
C HIS A 80 4.88 3.56 -8.38
N HIS A 81 5.04 4.26 -7.27
CA HIS A 81 6.30 4.34 -6.54
C HIS A 81 6.23 3.38 -5.36
N CYS A 82 6.87 2.23 -5.53
CA CYS A 82 6.70 1.06 -4.70
C CYS A 82 7.85 0.86 -3.71
N LYS A 83 7.47 0.37 -2.54
CA LYS A 83 8.36 -0.22 -1.55
C LYS A 83 8.01 -1.70 -1.40
N ALA A 84 8.98 -2.61 -1.54
CA ALA A 84 8.77 -4.02 -1.20
C ALA A 84 9.17 -4.32 0.25
N TYR A 85 8.52 -5.32 0.82
CA TYR A 85 8.69 -5.77 2.20
C TYR A 85 9.18 -7.23 2.25
N ASP A 86 9.77 -7.62 3.38
CA ASP A 86 10.38 -8.95 3.59
C ASP A 86 9.39 -10.12 3.44
N ASP A 87 8.09 -9.85 3.53
CA ASP A 87 7.03 -10.85 3.31
C ASP A 87 6.61 -10.98 1.84
N GLY A 88 7.28 -10.28 0.93
CA GLY A 88 7.01 -10.26 -0.50
C GLY A 88 5.86 -9.34 -0.91
N THR A 89 5.30 -8.56 0.03
CA THR A 89 4.31 -7.54 -0.30
C THR A 89 4.96 -6.28 -0.84
N PHE A 90 4.21 -5.50 -1.62
CA PHE A 90 4.62 -4.17 -2.04
C PHE A 90 3.51 -3.17 -1.71
N ILE A 91 3.92 -1.96 -1.36
CA ILE A 91 3.02 -0.82 -1.25
C ILE A 91 3.50 0.25 -2.21
N CYS A 92 2.64 0.61 -3.15
CA CYS A 92 2.93 1.62 -4.15
C CYS A 92 2.11 2.87 -3.90
N LEU A 93 2.75 4.02 -3.76
CA LEU A 93 2.07 5.31 -3.83
C LEU A 93 1.80 5.63 -5.31
N MET A 94 0.57 6.01 -5.62
CA MET A 94 0.12 6.18 -7.00
C MET A 94 -0.09 7.64 -7.37
N PHE A 95 0.37 8.04 -8.56
CA PHE A 95 0.32 9.40 -9.07
C PHE A 95 -0.07 9.43 -10.55
N HIS A 96 -0.85 10.43 -10.99
CA HIS A 96 -1.25 10.57 -12.41
C HIS A 96 -0.37 11.54 -13.22
N SER A 97 0.59 12.21 -12.57
CA SER A 97 1.62 13.07 -13.19
C SER A 97 3.03 12.68 -12.72
N GLY A 98 3.14 12.31 -11.43
CA GLY A 98 4.10 11.39 -10.81
C GLY A 98 5.61 11.61 -10.97
N MET A 99 6.04 12.75 -11.49
CA MET A 99 7.43 13.00 -11.90
C MET A 99 8.00 14.34 -11.40
N LYS A 100 7.27 15.06 -10.54
CA LYS A 100 7.69 16.36 -9.98
C LYS A 100 7.57 16.38 -8.46
N ASP A 101 8.44 17.16 -7.83
CA ASP A 101 8.54 17.31 -6.36
C ASP A 101 7.25 17.78 -5.65
N GLN A 102 6.27 18.28 -6.40
CA GLN A 102 5.01 18.80 -5.86
C GLN A 102 3.81 17.92 -6.24
N ASP A 103 4.04 16.79 -6.90
CA ASP A 103 2.97 15.86 -7.24
C ASP A 103 2.40 15.24 -5.96
N LYS A 104 1.08 15.14 -5.91
CA LYS A 104 0.35 14.56 -4.79
C LYS A 104 -0.14 13.18 -5.17
N PRO A 105 -0.03 12.18 -4.28
CA PRO A 105 -0.58 10.87 -4.57
C PRO A 105 -2.11 10.95 -4.66
N ILE A 106 -2.69 10.05 -5.44
CA ILE A 106 -4.14 9.90 -5.61
C ILE A 106 -4.69 8.61 -5.01
N GLY A 107 -3.81 7.67 -4.72
CA GLY A 107 -4.16 6.36 -4.21
C GLY A 107 -2.92 5.59 -3.81
N PHE A 108 -3.14 4.33 -3.46
CA PHE A 108 -2.10 3.35 -3.32
C PHE A 108 -2.55 2.03 -3.91
N GLU A 109 -1.57 1.23 -4.28
CA GLU A 109 -1.75 -0.18 -4.59
C GLU A 109 -1.07 -1.02 -3.53
N TYR A 110 -1.83 -1.99 -2.99
CA TYR A 110 -1.28 -3.05 -2.15
C TYR A 110 -1.08 -4.27 -3.02
N ILE A 111 0.15 -4.78 -3.07
CA ILE A 111 0.51 -5.96 -3.87
C ILE A 111 0.85 -7.10 -2.91
N ILE A 112 0.29 -8.28 -3.18
CA ILE A 112 0.54 -9.50 -2.40
C ILE A 112 0.97 -10.65 -3.31
N THR A 113 1.66 -11.63 -2.74
CA THR A 113 2.03 -12.86 -3.44
C THR A 113 0.80 -13.70 -3.80
N THR A 114 0.90 -14.54 -4.84
CA THR A 114 -0.12 -15.55 -5.15
C THR A 114 -0.49 -16.43 -3.95
N ALA A 115 0.47 -16.78 -3.09
CA ALA A 115 0.21 -17.57 -1.89
C ALA A 115 -0.67 -16.82 -0.87
N GLN A 116 -0.40 -15.54 -0.64
CA GLN A 116 -1.22 -14.68 0.22
C GLN A 116 -2.62 -14.47 -0.37
N TYR A 117 -2.72 -14.21 -1.69
CA TYR A 117 -4.01 -14.09 -2.37
C TYR A 117 -4.87 -15.34 -2.23
N ASN A 118 -4.27 -16.53 -2.39
CA ASN A 118 -4.98 -17.80 -2.25
C ASN A 118 -5.53 -18.04 -0.83
N SER A 119 -4.98 -17.35 0.18
CA SER A 119 -5.47 -17.40 1.56
C SER A 119 -6.60 -16.41 1.86
N LEU A 120 -6.93 -15.50 0.95
CA LEU A 120 -8.00 -14.53 1.13
C LEU A 120 -9.38 -15.19 1.09
N PRO A 121 -10.38 -14.64 1.81
CA PRO A 121 -11.78 -15.00 1.63
C PRO A 121 -12.24 -14.81 0.17
N GLU A 122 -13.16 -15.65 -0.30
CA GLU A 122 -13.62 -15.60 -1.69
C GLU A 122 -14.27 -14.25 -2.05
N GLU A 123 -15.01 -13.66 -1.11
CA GLU A 123 -15.64 -12.35 -1.29
C GLU A 123 -14.64 -11.20 -1.45
N GLU A 124 -13.40 -11.38 -0.97
CA GLU A 124 -12.36 -10.36 -1.02
C GLU A 124 -11.63 -10.40 -2.37
N LYS A 125 -11.47 -11.58 -2.97
CA LYS A 125 -10.67 -11.81 -4.19
C LYS A 125 -11.09 -10.94 -5.38
N HIS A 126 -12.37 -10.59 -5.49
CA HIS A 126 -12.88 -9.73 -6.57
C HIS A 126 -12.28 -8.31 -6.59
N TYR A 127 -11.72 -7.84 -5.48
CA TYR A 127 -11.06 -6.54 -5.41
C TYR A 127 -9.60 -6.54 -5.87
N TRP A 128 -9.06 -7.71 -6.21
CA TRP A 128 -7.67 -7.90 -6.59
C TRP A 128 -7.60 -8.28 -8.07
N HIS A 129 -6.51 -7.90 -8.73
CA HIS A 129 -6.25 -8.26 -10.11
C HIS A 129 -4.89 -8.94 -10.23
N TYR A 130 -4.78 -9.91 -11.14
CA TYR A 130 -3.57 -10.72 -11.30
C TYR A 130 -2.60 -10.05 -12.28
N HIS A 131 -1.38 -9.75 -11.82
CA HIS A 131 -0.42 -8.98 -12.62
C HIS A 131 0.06 -9.70 -13.88
N LEU A 132 0.15 -11.03 -13.91
CA LEU A 132 0.53 -11.75 -15.14
C LEU A 132 -0.40 -11.43 -16.32
N VAL A 133 -1.70 -11.24 -16.05
CA VAL A 133 -2.71 -10.93 -17.08
C VAL A 133 -2.77 -9.43 -17.34
N GLU A 134 -2.60 -8.63 -16.29
CA GLU A 134 -2.79 -7.19 -16.31
C GLU A 134 -1.60 -6.44 -16.93
N VAL A 135 -0.36 -6.81 -16.57
CA VAL A 135 0.86 -6.10 -16.97
C VAL A 135 0.98 -5.90 -18.48
N PRO A 136 0.70 -6.92 -19.34
CA PRO A 136 0.67 -6.72 -20.78
C PRO A 136 -0.44 -5.76 -21.23
N ARG A 137 -1.64 -5.85 -20.65
CA ARG A 137 -2.82 -5.03 -21.02
C ARG A 137 -2.65 -3.56 -20.64
N ALA A 138 -1.96 -3.28 -19.55
CA ALA A 138 -1.66 -1.91 -19.11
C ALA A 138 -0.36 -1.36 -19.69
N HIS A 139 0.31 -2.10 -20.58
CA HIS A 139 1.62 -1.73 -21.11
C HIS A 139 2.59 -1.33 -19.99
N ALA A 140 2.62 -2.10 -18.91
CA ALA A 140 3.39 -1.73 -17.74
C ALA A 140 4.90 -1.68 -18.05
N THR A 141 5.58 -0.64 -17.58
CA THR A 141 7.02 -0.43 -17.79
C THR A 141 7.72 -0.07 -16.49
N PHE A 142 9.03 -0.31 -16.44
CA PHE A 142 9.91 -0.02 -15.31
C PHE A 142 10.93 1.04 -15.72
N PRO A 143 10.54 2.33 -15.81
CA PRO A 143 11.34 3.37 -16.46
C PRO A 143 12.72 3.59 -15.83
N ASP A 144 12.86 3.32 -14.53
CA ASP A 144 14.13 3.52 -13.82
C ASP A 144 15.07 2.30 -13.93
N LEU A 145 14.58 1.15 -14.37
CA LEU A 145 15.36 -0.08 -14.48
C LEU A 145 15.99 -0.24 -15.86
N THR A 146 17.20 -0.79 -15.92
CA THR A 146 17.76 -1.33 -17.15
C THR A 146 16.93 -2.54 -17.62
N ALA A 147 17.02 -2.89 -18.90
CA ALA A 147 16.32 -4.06 -19.44
C ALA A 147 16.70 -5.37 -18.71
N GLU A 148 17.95 -5.49 -18.25
CA GLU A 148 18.41 -6.66 -17.49
C GLU A 148 17.82 -6.69 -16.07
N GLU A 149 17.77 -5.55 -15.37
CA GLU A 149 17.11 -5.43 -14.06
C GLU A 149 15.61 -5.72 -14.19
N ALA A 150 14.94 -5.13 -15.18
CA ALA A 150 13.52 -5.35 -15.46
C ALA A 150 13.22 -6.83 -15.78
N ALA A 151 14.08 -7.51 -16.56
CA ALA A 151 13.90 -8.92 -16.88
C ALA A 151 14.00 -9.85 -15.66
N LYS A 152 14.73 -9.44 -14.61
CA LYS A 152 14.86 -10.21 -13.36
C LYS A 152 13.64 -10.03 -12.45
N ILE A 153 13.05 -8.84 -12.41
CA ILE A 153 11.93 -8.53 -11.52
C ILE A 153 10.57 -8.90 -12.12
N LEU A 154 10.41 -8.82 -13.45
CA LEU A 154 9.15 -9.07 -14.14
C LEU A 154 8.52 -10.44 -13.78
N PRO A 155 9.26 -11.56 -13.71
CA PRO A 155 8.69 -12.84 -13.28
C PRO A 155 8.12 -12.80 -11.85
N ALA A 156 8.76 -12.05 -10.95
CA ALA A 156 8.26 -11.91 -9.57
C ALA A 156 6.99 -11.04 -9.54
N VAL A 157 6.97 -9.93 -10.29
CA VAL A 157 5.77 -9.07 -10.38
C VAL A 157 4.60 -9.82 -11.02
N ASN A 158 4.83 -10.60 -12.07
CA ASN A 158 3.77 -11.37 -12.73
C ASN A 158 3.06 -12.34 -11.76
N GLU A 159 3.76 -12.87 -10.76
CA GLU A 159 3.20 -13.81 -9.77
C GLU A 159 2.67 -13.12 -8.50
N THR A 160 2.06 -11.95 -8.69
CA THR A 160 1.44 -11.17 -7.61
C THR A 160 0.06 -10.64 -7.99
N TYR A 161 -0.67 -10.19 -6.98
CA TYR A 161 -2.01 -9.61 -7.10
C TYR A 161 -2.03 -8.20 -6.53
N GLY A 162 -2.60 -7.25 -7.27
CA GLY A 162 -2.75 -5.84 -6.88
C GLY A 162 -4.16 -5.50 -6.42
N LYS A 163 -4.29 -4.74 -5.32
CA LYS A 163 -5.54 -4.08 -4.91
C LYS A 163 -5.33 -2.58 -4.90
N VAL A 164 -6.07 -1.90 -5.77
CA VAL A 164 -5.94 -0.46 -5.98
C VAL A 164 -7.01 0.29 -5.21
N VAL A 165 -6.58 1.23 -4.36
CA VAL A 165 -7.46 2.10 -3.57
C VAL A 165 -7.14 3.56 -3.86
N TYR A 166 -8.12 4.30 -4.36
CA TYR A 166 -8.00 5.74 -4.54
C TYR A 166 -8.67 6.48 -3.39
N PHE A 167 -8.02 7.53 -2.91
CA PHE A 167 -8.60 8.46 -1.94
C PHE A 167 -8.86 9.85 -2.55
N LYS A 168 -8.48 10.07 -3.82
CA LYS A 168 -8.67 11.33 -4.54
C LYS A 168 -8.93 11.05 -6.01
N ASN A 169 -9.96 11.67 -6.59
CA ASN A 169 -10.10 11.69 -8.05
C ASN A 169 -9.02 12.59 -8.67
N MET A 170 -8.52 12.20 -9.82
CA MET A 170 -7.48 12.95 -10.53
C MET A 170 -7.89 14.41 -10.79
N ASP A 171 -9.15 14.62 -11.21
CA ASP A 171 -9.67 15.93 -11.62
C ASP A 171 -9.97 16.87 -10.44
N ASP A 172 -9.98 16.35 -9.20
CA ASP A 172 -10.27 17.13 -8.01
C ASP A 172 -9.03 17.89 -7.49
N GLU A 173 -9.23 19.04 -6.83
CA GLU A 173 -8.14 19.74 -6.15
C GLU A 173 -7.74 19.05 -4.82
N PHE A 174 -8.74 18.51 -4.12
CA PHE A 174 -8.62 17.89 -2.79
C PHE A 174 -9.18 16.45 -2.81
N PRO A 175 -8.81 15.57 -1.86
CA PRO A 175 -9.45 14.27 -1.68
C PRO A 175 -10.86 14.46 -1.12
N LEU A 176 -11.85 14.57 -2.01
CA LEU A 176 -13.25 14.78 -1.64
C LEU A 176 -13.99 13.45 -1.58
N GLY A 177 -14.94 13.34 -0.64
CA GLY A 177 -15.80 12.17 -0.52
C GLY A 177 -15.12 10.96 0.11
N GLU A 178 -15.61 9.77 -0.26
CA GLU A 178 -15.10 8.50 0.25
C GLU A 178 -14.02 7.93 -0.68
N PRO A 179 -13.02 7.22 -0.12
CA PRO A 179 -12.12 6.43 -0.95
C PRO A 179 -12.87 5.30 -1.65
N TYR A 180 -12.33 4.83 -2.76
CA TYR A 180 -12.91 3.74 -3.52
C TYR A 180 -11.87 2.71 -3.96
N ILE A 181 -12.33 1.47 -4.12
CA ILE A 181 -11.54 0.40 -4.74
C ILE A 181 -11.76 0.45 -6.24
N MET A 182 -10.67 0.37 -7.01
CA MET A 182 -10.74 0.17 -8.45
C MET A 182 -10.65 -1.31 -8.75
N ILE A 183 -11.68 -1.83 -9.43
CA ILE A 183 -11.71 -3.20 -9.90
C ILE A 183 -11.15 -3.22 -11.32
N VAL A 184 -9.84 -3.39 -11.43
CA VAL A 184 -9.08 -3.28 -12.69
C VAL A 184 -9.60 -4.25 -13.76
N GLN A 185 -10.00 -5.45 -13.34
CA GLN A 185 -10.55 -6.48 -14.23
C GLN A 185 -11.94 -6.15 -14.84
N ASP A 186 -12.68 -5.19 -14.30
CA ASP A 186 -14.01 -4.80 -14.80
C ASP A 186 -13.93 -3.76 -15.93
N MET A 187 -12.72 -3.29 -16.26
CA MET A 187 -12.53 -2.32 -17.34
C MET A 187 -12.81 -2.96 -18.72
N PRO A 188 -13.25 -2.15 -19.70
CA PRO A 188 -13.43 -2.61 -21.07
C PRO A 188 -12.21 -3.39 -21.59
N GLU A 189 -12.42 -4.47 -22.32
CA GLU A 189 -11.32 -5.21 -22.94
C GLU A 189 -10.90 -4.56 -24.26
N GLN A 190 -9.60 -4.55 -24.54
CA GLN A 190 -9.05 -4.09 -25.82
C GLN A 190 -8.15 -5.21 -26.33
N ASP A 191 -8.38 -5.61 -27.59
CA ASP A 191 -7.60 -6.63 -28.30
C ASP A 191 -6.18 -6.17 -28.63
#